data_AF-A0AAJ6UAE9-F1
#
_entry.id   AF-A0AAJ6UAE9-F1
#
_cell.length_a   1.000
_cell.length_b   1.000
_cell.length_c   1.000
_cell.angle_alpha   90.00
_cell.angle_beta   90.00
_cell.angle_gamma   90.00
#
_symmetry.space_group_name_H-M   'P 1'
#
loop_
_entity.id
_entity.type
_entity.pdbx_description
1 polymer ?
#
loop_
_entity_poly.entity_id
_entity_poly.type
_entity_poly.pdbx_seq_one_letter_code
_entity_poly.pdbx_strand_id
1 'polypeptide(L)'
;MPEEAEEVINLRSQITFLQNRVKELEEENAKFSSRLSSCRCNELQEKRPKEKCENLGEERGEMNSGSKKSGRKKATSRTPGYDTRFLNHHPRRYVALKVMYFGQRFYGFALEAQMDPTVESEIFKALEKTRLLIGDKKEIQYSRCGRTDKGVSAIGQVIALYLRSKLKGSDAHNKHSGETVPEEQDGQPGEIDYVRVLNGVLPKDIRIVGWCPVPSDFSARFSCLSREYKYFFWNDNLNLLVMETAGKKLIGEHDFRNFCKMDAVNVHNYRRNVMSFEISPCDMRFEGHQLYAIKIKGSAFLWHQVRCMVAVLFMIGQGLESPEVIDALLDTRTLRKPQYLMAPEIPLVLLSCEFEGLKFSCSSDAGQALHVHLENECRLYHLQAAIFQEALLSHLPLSIGAENKDSSSNGVTRKKASHIPLMSRATEPSYEERRAKLETAKLRA
;
A
#
# COMPACT_ATOMS: atom_id res chain seq x y z
N MET A 1 7.92 -6.36 -56.56
CA MET A 1 9.35 -6.74 -56.72
C MET A 1 10.33 -5.60 -56.39
N PRO A 2 10.06 -4.30 -56.66
CA PRO A 2 10.98 -3.21 -56.25
C PRO A 2 10.86 -2.79 -54.77
N GLU A 3 9.64 -2.73 -54.21
CA GLU A 3 9.41 -2.21 -52.85
C GLU A 3 10.00 -3.08 -51.73
N GLU A 4 9.92 -4.41 -51.85
CA GLU A 4 10.51 -5.33 -50.87
C GLU A 4 12.05 -5.24 -50.82
N ALA A 5 12.69 -4.91 -51.94
CA ALA A 5 14.14 -4.75 -51.99
C ALA A 5 14.59 -3.47 -51.26
N GLU A 6 13.80 -2.40 -51.37
CA GLU A 6 14.07 -1.11 -50.71
C GLU A 6 13.86 -1.20 -49.19
N GLU A 7 12.85 -1.94 -48.76
CA GLU A 7 12.57 -2.19 -47.34
C GLU A 7 13.68 -3.03 -46.68
N VAL A 8 14.20 -4.05 -47.37
CA VAL A 8 15.34 -4.86 -46.91
C VAL A 8 16.63 -4.02 -46.81
N ILE A 9 16.86 -3.08 -47.73
CA ILE A 9 18.03 -2.17 -47.68
C ILE A 9 17.92 -1.21 -46.50
N ASN A 10 16.73 -0.68 -46.22
CA ASN A 10 16.48 0.19 -45.08
C ASN A 10 16.70 -0.56 -43.75
N LEU A 11 16.16 -1.77 -43.61
CA LEU A 11 16.35 -2.61 -42.42
C LEU A 11 17.82 -2.98 -42.19
N ARG A 12 18.57 -3.31 -43.25
CA ARG A 12 20.02 -3.57 -43.15
C ARG A 12 20.81 -2.34 -42.69
N SER A 13 20.40 -1.16 -43.15
CA SER A 13 21.02 0.11 -42.75
C SER A 13 20.75 0.41 -41.28
N GLN A 14 19.52 0.16 -40.79
CA GLN A 14 19.16 0.31 -39.38
C GLN A 14 19.89 -0.70 -38.48
N ILE A 15 20.00 -1.95 -38.91
CA ILE A 15 20.76 -2.97 -38.16
C ILE A 15 22.23 -2.56 -38.05
N THR A 16 22.84 -2.08 -39.15
CA THR A 16 24.23 -1.63 -39.15
C THR A 16 24.43 -0.43 -38.22
N PHE A 17 23.49 0.53 -38.22
CA PHE A 17 23.50 1.66 -37.30
C PHE A 17 23.43 1.22 -35.83
N LEU A 18 22.51 0.30 -35.51
CA LEU A 18 22.35 -0.23 -34.16
C LEU A 18 23.58 -1.01 -33.68
N GLN A 19 24.20 -1.80 -34.56
CA GLN A 19 25.44 -2.52 -34.26
C GLN A 19 26.60 -1.58 -33.93
N ASN A 20 26.74 -0.49 -34.70
CA ASN A 20 27.74 0.53 -34.41
C ASN A 20 27.47 1.22 -33.06
N ARG A 21 26.20 1.50 -32.74
CA ARG A 21 25.83 2.13 -31.47
C ARG A 21 26.10 1.22 -30.26
N VAL A 22 25.86 -0.08 -30.39
CA VAL A 22 26.19 -1.06 -29.34
C VAL A 22 27.70 -1.07 -29.09
N LYS A 23 28.50 -1.08 -30.15
CA LYS A 23 29.97 -1.06 -30.03
C LYS A 23 30.49 0.21 -29.34
N GLU A 24 29.93 1.38 -29.67
CA GLU A 24 30.25 2.63 -28.97
C GLU A 24 29.93 2.57 -27.48
N LEU A 25 28.76 2.03 -27.12
CA LEU A 25 28.33 1.90 -25.72
C LEU A 25 29.20 0.90 -24.94
N GLU A 26 29.65 -0.18 -25.58
CA GLU A 26 30.60 -1.13 -25.00
C GLU A 26 31.97 -0.47 -24.74
N GLU A 27 32.46 0.35 -25.66
CA GLU A 27 33.70 1.12 -25.48
C GLU A 27 33.57 2.17 -24.37
N GLU A 28 32.42 2.85 -24.25
CA GLU A 28 32.15 3.77 -23.14
C GLU A 28 32.10 3.04 -21.79
N ASN A 29 31.41 1.90 -21.71
CA ASN A 29 31.34 1.07 -20.50
C ASN A 29 32.72 0.54 -20.08
N ALA A 30 33.57 0.18 -21.04
CA ALA A 30 34.95 -0.21 -20.77
C ALA A 30 35.76 0.95 -20.16
N LYS A 31 35.60 2.18 -20.68
CA LYS A 31 36.22 3.41 -20.13
C LYS A 31 35.71 3.75 -18.73
N PHE A 32 34.43 3.55 -18.44
CA PHE A 32 33.87 3.74 -17.09
C PHE A 32 34.39 2.70 -16.10
N SER A 33 34.49 1.43 -16.53
CA SER A 33 35.03 0.35 -15.71
C SER A 33 36.51 0.56 -15.39
N SER A 34 37.32 1.03 -16.35
CA SER A 34 38.73 1.38 -16.09
C SER A 34 38.85 2.57 -15.13
N ARG A 35 37.96 3.57 -15.23
CA ARG A 35 37.89 4.70 -14.28
C ARG A 35 37.55 4.25 -12.86
N LEU A 36 36.61 3.32 -12.70
CA LEU A 36 36.27 2.73 -11.41
C LEU A 36 37.46 1.96 -10.80
N SER A 37 38.22 1.21 -11.61
CA SER A 37 39.40 0.49 -11.15
C SER A 37 40.58 1.38 -10.74
N SER A 38 40.65 2.61 -11.27
CA SER A 38 41.65 3.62 -10.89
C SER A 38 41.27 4.42 -9.64
N CYS A 39 40.05 4.24 -9.14
CA CYS A 39 39.58 4.91 -7.94
C CYS A 39 40.13 4.19 -6.71
N ARG A 40 41.11 4.82 -6.04
CA ARG A 40 41.64 4.36 -4.74
C ARG A 40 40.58 4.58 -3.65
N CYS A 41 39.65 3.64 -3.54
CA CYS A 41 38.80 3.48 -2.37
C CYS A 41 39.12 2.13 -1.71
N ASN A 42 40.29 2.06 -1.09
CA ASN A 42 40.68 1.09 -0.06
C ASN A 42 40.81 1.91 1.25
N GLU A 43 40.38 1.52 2.44
CA GLU A 43 40.17 0.22 3.07
C GLU A 43 39.36 0.46 4.36
N LEU A 44 38.21 -0.17 4.57
CA LEU A 44 37.68 -0.45 5.93
C LEU A 44 36.69 -1.64 5.89
N GLN A 45 37.13 -2.79 5.40
CA GLN A 45 36.55 -4.08 5.77
C GLN A 45 37.67 -5.12 5.86
N GLU A 46 38.12 -5.40 7.09
CA GLU A 46 38.43 -6.75 7.61
C GLU A 46 39.15 -6.66 8.97
N LYS A 47 38.37 -6.60 10.06
CA LYS A 47 38.80 -7.07 11.39
C LYS A 47 37.63 -7.73 12.10
N ARG A 48 37.51 -9.05 11.95
CA ARG A 48 36.81 -9.90 12.94
C ARG A 48 37.82 -10.27 14.03
N PRO A 49 37.53 -10.12 15.33
CA PRO A 49 38.32 -10.78 16.35
C PRO A 49 38.01 -12.28 16.34
N LYS A 50 39.06 -13.09 16.18
CA LYS A 50 39.06 -14.52 16.52
C LYS A 50 39.14 -14.62 18.04
N GLU A 51 38.07 -15.02 18.71
CA GLU A 51 38.17 -15.53 20.08
C GLU A 51 38.58 -17.00 20.01
N LYS A 52 39.81 -17.28 20.49
CA LYS A 52 40.31 -18.63 20.74
C LYS A 52 39.64 -19.16 21.99
N CYS A 53 38.98 -20.31 21.87
CA CYS A 53 38.73 -21.22 22.98
C CYS A 53 40.08 -21.79 23.46
N GLU A 54 40.40 -21.60 24.73
CA GLU A 54 41.36 -22.42 25.45
C GLU A 54 40.64 -23.13 26.59
N ASN A 55 40.64 -24.46 26.50
CA ASN A 55 40.22 -25.41 27.53
C ASN A 55 41.33 -25.57 28.55
N LEU A 56 41.03 -25.39 29.84
CA LEU A 56 41.66 -26.02 31.02
C LEU A 56 40.69 -25.73 32.19
N GLY A 57 40.22 -26.63 33.06
CA GLY A 57 40.37 -28.06 33.26
C GLY A 57 39.36 -28.44 34.37
N GLU A 58 39.04 -29.73 34.45
CA GLU A 58 38.19 -30.33 35.48
C GLU A 58 38.85 -30.25 36.87
N GLU A 59 38.06 -30.03 37.93
CA GLU A 59 38.25 -30.71 39.23
C GLU A 59 36.99 -30.60 40.13
N ARG A 60 36.80 -31.65 40.96
CA ARG A 60 35.61 -31.99 41.78
C ARG A 60 35.68 -31.42 43.21
N GLY A 61 34.49 -31.38 43.85
CA GLY A 61 34.29 -31.39 45.32
C GLY A 61 33.72 -30.06 45.84
N GLU A 62 32.73 -29.95 46.73
CA GLU A 62 32.03 -30.87 47.64
C GLU A 62 30.66 -30.26 48.03
N MET A 63 29.81 -31.08 48.63
CA MET A 63 28.49 -30.74 49.17
C MET A 63 28.55 -29.69 50.30
N ASN A 64 27.52 -28.83 50.40
CA ASN A 64 26.85 -28.70 51.69
C ASN A 64 25.38 -28.25 51.60
N SER A 65 24.59 -28.85 52.48
CA SER A 65 23.13 -28.78 52.61
C SER A 65 22.61 -27.50 53.28
N GLY A 66 21.41 -27.06 52.89
CA GLY A 66 20.68 -26.00 53.61
C GLY A 66 19.25 -25.81 53.11
N SER A 67 18.32 -26.57 53.69
CA SER A 67 16.88 -26.54 53.40
C SER A 67 16.22 -25.22 53.81
N LYS A 68 15.27 -24.69 53.01
CA LYS A 68 13.87 -24.39 53.45
C LYS A 68 13.02 -23.62 52.41
N LYS A 69 11.89 -24.27 52.11
CA LYS A 69 10.51 -23.78 51.98
C LYS A 69 10.10 -22.89 50.79
N SER A 70 9.15 -23.46 50.07
CA SER A 70 8.33 -22.98 48.97
C SER A 70 7.49 -21.74 49.28
N GLY A 71 7.55 -20.76 48.38
CA GLY A 71 6.54 -19.72 48.21
C GLY A 71 6.30 -19.50 46.71
N ARG A 72 5.27 -20.15 46.16
CA ARG A 72 4.92 -20.09 44.73
C ARG A 72 4.26 -18.74 44.43
N LYS A 73 5.04 -17.73 44.01
CA LYS A 73 4.51 -16.48 43.43
C LYS A 73 4.33 -16.64 41.92
N LYS A 74 3.10 -16.42 41.44
CA LYS A 74 2.71 -16.36 40.03
C LYS A 74 3.65 -15.40 39.27
N ALA A 75 4.36 -15.93 38.28
CA ALA A 75 5.14 -15.13 37.34
C ALA A 75 4.17 -14.38 36.41
N THR A 76 3.96 -13.09 36.66
CA THR A 76 3.42 -12.15 35.67
C THR A 76 4.47 -11.94 34.59
N SER A 77 4.16 -12.27 33.34
CA SER A 77 5.05 -12.01 32.20
C SER A 77 5.30 -10.51 32.08
N ARG A 78 6.51 -10.06 32.38
CA ARG A 78 6.94 -8.69 32.10
C ARG A 78 7.24 -8.60 30.61
N THR A 79 6.32 -8.00 29.85
CA THR A 79 6.66 -7.41 28.55
C THR A 79 7.78 -6.39 28.81
N PRO A 80 8.92 -6.43 28.10
CA PRO A 80 10.00 -5.49 28.33
C PRO A 80 9.59 -4.13 27.75
N GLY A 81 8.84 -3.34 28.53
CA GLY A 81 8.63 -1.92 28.28
C GLY A 81 9.90 -1.17 28.65
N TYR A 82 10.51 -0.50 27.68
CA TYR A 82 11.61 0.43 27.93
C TYR A 82 11.08 1.65 28.68
N ASP A 83 11.85 2.13 29.66
CA ASP A 83 11.49 3.27 30.49
C ASP A 83 11.63 4.58 29.69
N THR A 84 10.51 5.13 29.21
CA THR A 84 10.44 6.40 28.46
C THR A 84 10.76 7.62 29.32
N ARG A 85 10.93 7.46 30.65
CA ARG A 85 11.16 8.56 31.60
C ARG A 85 12.39 9.43 31.29
N PHE A 86 13.37 8.92 30.53
CA PHE A 86 14.58 9.68 30.15
C PHE A 86 14.50 10.44 28.82
N LEU A 87 13.42 10.29 28.03
CA LEU A 87 13.29 10.94 26.73
C LEU A 87 12.46 12.24 26.74
N ASN A 88 11.82 12.57 27.88
CA ASN A 88 10.93 13.73 28.02
C ASN A 88 11.62 15.10 27.90
N HIS A 89 12.95 15.15 27.76
CA HIS A 89 13.74 16.39 27.70
C HIS A 89 14.16 16.79 26.27
N HIS A 90 13.78 15.99 25.27
CA HIS A 90 14.06 16.32 23.88
C HIS A 90 12.94 17.20 23.29
N PRO A 91 13.29 18.21 22.47
CA PRO A 91 12.27 18.97 21.77
C PRO A 91 11.49 18.06 20.81
N ARG A 92 10.23 18.43 20.56
CA ARG A 92 9.33 17.68 19.68
C ARG A 92 8.72 18.60 18.64
N ARG A 93 8.32 18.02 17.50
CA ARG A 93 7.67 18.72 16.40
C ARG A 93 6.50 17.90 15.89
N TYR A 94 5.40 18.58 15.59
CA TYR A 94 4.26 17.93 14.96
C TYR A 94 4.52 17.86 13.45
N VAL A 95 4.53 16.64 12.91
CA VAL A 95 4.87 16.39 11.51
C VAL A 95 3.82 15.51 10.86
N ALA A 96 3.65 15.66 9.54
CA ALA A 96 2.99 14.69 8.70
C ALA A 96 4.05 13.83 7.99
N LEU A 97 3.86 12.52 7.99
CA LEU A 97 4.65 11.56 7.23
C LEU A 97 3.81 11.01 6.08
N LYS A 98 4.37 11.03 4.86
CA LYS A 98 3.80 10.33 3.71
C LYS A 98 4.35 8.91 3.69
N VAL A 99 3.45 7.94 3.65
CA VAL A 99 3.72 6.52 3.83
C VAL A 99 3.28 5.76 2.58
N MET A 100 4.17 4.91 2.08
CA MET A 100 3.92 3.92 1.05
C MET A 100 4.03 2.52 1.68
N TYR A 101 3.18 1.59 1.26
CA TYR A 101 3.28 0.19 1.64
C TYR A 101 2.59 -0.75 0.64
N PHE A 102 3.10 -1.97 0.55
CA PHE A 102 2.49 -3.08 -0.21
C PHE A 102 1.67 -3.97 0.74
N GLY A 103 0.35 -3.98 0.55
CA GLY A 103 -0.60 -4.46 1.55
C GLY A 103 -0.67 -5.97 1.74
N GLN A 104 -0.13 -6.77 0.80
CA GLN A 104 -0.44 -8.20 0.65
C GLN A 104 -0.29 -9.02 1.93
N ARG A 105 0.76 -8.77 2.74
CA ARG A 105 1.00 -9.53 3.97
C ARG A 105 0.43 -8.90 5.25
N PHE A 106 -0.23 -7.74 5.15
CA PHE A 106 -0.74 -7.01 6.30
C PHE A 106 -2.24 -7.21 6.49
N TYR A 107 -2.66 -7.25 7.75
CA TYR A 107 -4.07 -7.28 8.16
C TYR A 107 -4.77 -5.92 8.06
N GLY A 108 -4.32 -5.08 7.12
CA GLY A 108 -4.78 -3.72 6.90
C GLY A 108 -3.84 -2.69 7.52
N PHE A 109 -4.23 -1.41 7.40
CA PHE A 109 -3.41 -0.33 7.92
C PHE A 109 -3.46 -0.25 9.44
N ALA A 110 -4.67 -0.27 10.01
CA ALA A 110 -4.90 0.08 11.40
C ALA A 110 -4.43 -1.02 12.37
N LEU A 111 -3.80 -0.62 13.47
CA LEU A 111 -3.55 -1.48 14.62
C LEU A 111 -4.88 -1.86 15.28
N GLU A 112 -5.16 -3.15 15.33
CA GLU A 112 -6.31 -3.75 16.01
C GLU A 112 -5.85 -4.91 16.88
N ALA A 113 -6.53 -5.15 18.00
CA ALA A 113 -6.16 -6.23 18.91
C ALA A 113 -6.23 -7.58 18.17
N GLN A 114 -5.19 -8.41 18.32
CA GLN A 114 -5.05 -9.75 17.72
C GLN A 114 -4.79 -9.78 16.20
N MET A 115 -4.61 -8.63 15.55
CA MET A 115 -4.28 -8.52 14.13
C MET A 115 -2.85 -7.97 13.98
N ASP A 116 -1.88 -8.84 13.73
CA ASP A 116 -0.47 -8.49 13.49
C ASP A 116 0.11 -9.42 12.40
N PRO A 117 0.90 -8.93 11.42
CA PRO A 117 1.34 -7.54 11.25
C PRO A 117 0.29 -6.63 10.64
N THR A 118 0.17 -5.39 11.15
CA THR A 118 -0.49 -4.27 10.47
C THR A 118 0.54 -3.23 10.09
N VAL A 119 0.21 -2.37 9.12
CA VAL A 119 1.16 -1.32 8.70
C VAL A 119 1.46 -0.37 9.86
N GLU A 120 0.43 0.01 10.63
CA GLU A 120 0.58 0.87 11.79
C GLU A 120 1.42 0.19 12.88
N SER A 121 1.26 -1.12 13.14
CA SER A 121 2.07 -1.81 14.16
C SER A 121 3.56 -1.75 13.82
N GLU A 122 3.93 -1.99 12.56
CA GLU A 122 5.32 -1.91 12.09
C GLU A 122 5.88 -0.48 12.12
N ILE A 123 5.07 0.53 11.79
CA ILE A 123 5.48 1.94 11.88
C ILE A 123 5.76 2.32 13.34
N PHE A 124 4.90 1.92 14.29
CA PHE A 124 5.13 2.19 15.70
C PHE A 124 6.37 1.45 16.24
N LYS A 125 6.58 0.18 15.86
CA LYS A 125 7.82 -0.56 16.18
C LYS A 125 9.07 0.18 15.67
N ALA A 126 9.03 0.73 14.45
CA ALA A 126 10.14 1.51 13.88
C ALA A 126 10.37 2.84 14.61
N LEU A 127 9.30 3.56 14.94
CA LEU A 127 9.34 4.82 15.68
C LEU A 127 9.91 4.64 17.11
N GLU A 128 9.54 3.54 17.78
CA GLU A 128 10.09 3.15 19.09
C GLU A 128 11.58 2.78 18.97
N LYS A 129 11.93 1.92 18.02
CA LYS A 129 13.32 1.47 17.78
C LYS A 129 14.28 2.62 17.48
N THR A 130 13.80 3.65 16.77
CA THR A 130 14.58 4.84 16.40
C THR A 130 14.57 5.93 17.48
N ARG A 131 13.85 5.72 18.59
CA ARG A 131 13.66 6.68 19.68
C ARG A 131 13.11 8.02 19.20
N LEU A 132 12.20 7.98 18.22
CA LEU A 132 11.50 9.16 17.71
C LEU A 132 10.22 9.47 18.50
N LEU A 133 9.62 8.48 19.18
CA LEU A 133 8.52 8.71 20.10
C LEU A 133 9.04 9.23 21.44
N ILE A 134 8.46 10.34 21.88
CA ILE A 134 8.69 10.94 23.19
C ILE A 134 7.32 11.16 23.83
N GLY A 135 7.22 10.86 25.13
CA GLY A 135 5.98 11.02 25.89
C GLY A 135 5.02 9.84 25.75
N ASP A 136 3.86 10.00 26.38
CA ASP A 136 2.83 8.97 26.41
C ASP A 136 1.99 8.94 25.12
N LYS A 137 1.25 7.84 24.89
CA LYS A 137 0.37 7.67 23.71
C LYS A 137 -0.57 8.85 23.45
N LYS A 138 -1.03 9.53 24.51
CA LYS A 138 -1.92 10.70 24.40
C LYS A 138 -1.19 11.95 23.88
N GLU A 139 0.09 12.09 24.19
CA GLU A 139 0.90 13.26 23.86
C GLU A 139 1.43 13.22 22.42
N ILE A 140 1.42 12.04 21.79
CA ILE A 140 1.88 11.84 20.41
C ILE A 140 0.91 12.45 19.39
N GLN A 141 -0.34 12.72 19.77
CA GLN A 141 -1.38 13.29 18.90
C GLN A 141 -1.49 12.58 17.54
N TYR A 142 -1.51 11.26 17.57
CA TYR A 142 -1.50 10.45 16.35
C TYR A 142 -2.82 10.57 15.57
N SER A 143 -2.73 10.84 14.26
CA SER A 143 -3.84 10.79 13.32
C SER A 143 -3.42 10.11 12.01
N ARG A 144 -4.40 9.51 11.31
CA ARG A 144 -4.20 8.80 10.04
C ARG A 144 -5.25 9.23 9.02
N CYS A 145 -4.87 9.39 7.76
CA CYS A 145 -5.77 9.90 6.73
C CYS A 145 -6.94 8.95 6.41
N GLY A 146 -6.64 7.67 6.24
CA GLY A 146 -7.62 6.62 5.98
C GLY A 146 -7.16 5.28 6.54
N ARG A 147 -8.11 4.36 6.75
CA ARG A 147 -7.80 2.95 6.98
C ARG A 147 -7.90 2.24 5.63
N THR A 148 -6.91 1.44 5.28
CA THR A 148 -7.01 0.48 4.17
C THR A 148 -7.29 -0.89 4.75
N ASP A 149 -8.09 -1.67 4.01
CA ASP A 149 -8.45 -3.03 4.39
C ASP A 149 -7.24 -3.97 4.25
N LYS A 150 -7.38 -5.19 4.79
CA LYS A 150 -6.41 -6.28 4.59
C LYS A 150 -6.05 -6.42 3.11
N GLY A 151 -4.76 -6.56 2.82
CA GLY A 151 -4.22 -6.76 1.48
C GLY A 151 -4.14 -5.51 0.59
N VAL A 152 -4.81 -4.42 0.94
CA VAL A 152 -4.83 -3.18 0.13
C VAL A 152 -3.52 -2.41 0.27
N SER A 153 -2.96 -1.95 -0.84
CA SER A 153 -1.69 -1.19 -0.86
C SER A 153 -1.93 0.33 -0.80
N ALA A 154 -0.89 1.10 -0.50
CA ALA A 154 -0.93 2.56 -0.62
C ALA A 154 0.41 3.14 -1.07
N ILE A 155 0.36 4.20 -1.86
CA ILE A 155 1.52 5.00 -2.28
C ILE A 155 1.48 6.39 -1.63
N GLY A 156 0.29 6.85 -1.25
CA GLY A 156 0.08 8.20 -0.71
C GLY A 156 -0.68 8.24 0.61
N GLN A 157 -0.52 7.24 1.48
CA GLN A 157 -1.09 7.31 2.84
C GLN A 157 -0.40 8.43 3.63
N VAL A 158 -1.13 9.08 4.53
CA VAL A 158 -0.56 10.12 5.40
C VAL A 158 -0.93 9.87 6.85
N ILE A 159 0.06 10.00 7.73
CA ILE A 159 -0.13 10.04 9.18
C ILE A 159 0.45 11.34 9.74
N ALA A 160 -0.05 11.81 10.87
CA ALA A 160 0.54 12.93 11.59
C ALA A 160 0.66 12.63 13.08
N LEU A 161 1.77 13.06 13.67
CA LEU A 161 2.14 12.80 15.06
C LEU A 161 3.30 13.68 15.51
N TYR A 162 3.46 13.85 16.82
CA TYR A 162 4.63 14.47 17.41
C TYR A 162 5.81 13.50 17.40
N LEU A 163 6.94 13.96 16.86
CA LEU A 163 8.22 13.24 16.86
C LEU A 163 9.31 14.08 17.53
N ARG A 164 10.35 13.40 18.03
CA ARG A 164 11.61 14.03 18.45
C ARG A 164 12.15 14.92 17.34
N SER A 165 12.53 16.13 17.68
CA SER A 165 13.17 17.11 16.80
C SER A 165 14.59 17.40 17.27
N LYS A 166 15.45 17.88 16.37
CA LYS A 166 16.72 18.54 16.73
C LYS A 166 16.56 20.04 16.99
N LEU A 167 15.48 20.63 16.48
CA LEU A 167 15.21 22.05 16.60
C LEU A 167 14.64 22.33 17.98
N LYS A 168 15.29 23.18 18.77
CA LYS A 168 14.75 23.64 20.06
C LYS A 168 13.52 24.51 19.79
N GLY A 169 12.43 24.27 20.51
CA GLY A 169 11.10 24.79 20.19
C GLY A 169 11.05 26.31 20.05
N SER A 170 10.46 26.80 18.95
CA SER A 170 9.66 28.01 18.99
C SER A 170 8.28 27.59 19.52
N ASP A 171 8.04 27.79 20.81
CA ASP A 171 6.74 27.52 21.40
C ASP A 171 5.64 28.35 20.70
N ALA A 172 4.67 27.64 20.13
CA ALA A 172 3.22 27.89 20.18
C ALA A 172 2.60 29.29 19.92
N HIS A 173 3.29 30.29 19.37
CA HIS A 173 2.64 31.58 19.06
C HIS A 173 2.84 32.23 17.69
N ASN A 174 3.63 31.66 16.77
CA ASN A 174 3.72 32.26 15.44
C ASN A 174 2.66 31.69 14.49
N LYS A 175 1.44 32.24 14.60
CA LYS A 175 0.52 32.29 13.45
C LYS A 175 1.18 33.24 12.46
N HIS A 176 1.90 32.74 11.46
CA HIS A 176 2.04 33.27 10.10
C HIS A 176 3.13 32.48 9.35
N SER A 177 2.84 32.27 8.06
CA SER A 177 3.66 31.79 6.95
C SER A 177 4.28 30.38 6.99
N GLY A 178 3.87 29.57 6.02
CA GLY A 178 4.60 28.40 5.54
C GLY A 178 5.88 28.82 4.82
N GLU A 179 6.89 29.19 5.60
CA GLU A 179 8.23 29.44 5.10
C GLU A 179 8.99 28.11 4.95
N THR A 180 9.48 27.93 3.73
CA THR A 180 10.46 26.95 3.30
C THR A 180 11.60 26.84 4.31
N VAL A 181 11.93 25.61 4.68
CA VAL A 181 13.18 25.29 5.38
C VAL A 181 14.31 25.94 4.59
N PRO A 182 15.08 26.89 5.18
CA PRO A 182 16.24 27.42 4.50
C PRO A 182 17.20 26.26 4.21
N GLU A 183 17.76 26.26 3.00
CA GLU A 183 18.97 25.49 2.70
C GLU A 183 20.00 25.71 3.81
N GLU A 184 20.78 24.67 4.10
CA GLU A 184 21.83 24.65 5.12
C GLU A 184 22.76 25.87 4.97
N GLN A 185 22.41 26.96 5.67
CA GLN A 185 23.31 28.07 5.92
C GLN A 185 24.10 27.74 7.18
N ASP A 186 25.43 27.83 7.03
CA ASP A 186 26.46 27.50 8.01
C ASP A 186 26.03 27.70 9.47
N GLY A 187 26.00 26.60 10.22
CA GLY A 187 26.00 26.62 11.68
C GLY A 187 24.67 26.32 12.41
N GLN A 188 23.54 26.12 11.72
CA GLN A 188 22.33 25.60 12.37
C GLN A 188 22.16 24.07 12.17
N PRO A 189 21.84 23.30 13.22
CA PRO A 189 21.61 21.87 13.07
C PRO A 189 20.33 21.63 12.25
N GLY A 190 20.48 21.07 11.05
CA GLY A 190 19.35 20.59 10.25
C GLY A 190 18.50 19.58 11.02
N GLU A 191 17.20 19.54 10.72
CA GLU A 191 16.24 18.63 11.37
C GLU A 191 16.62 17.15 11.20
N ILE A 192 16.01 16.25 11.97
CA ILE A 192 16.15 14.81 11.77
C ILE A 192 15.62 14.44 10.37
N ASP A 193 16.44 13.72 9.60
CA ASP A 193 15.98 13.04 8.38
C ASP A 193 15.11 11.84 8.75
N TYR A 194 13.83 12.10 9.03
CA TYR A 194 12.87 11.08 9.44
C TYR A 194 12.72 9.99 8.38
N VAL A 195 12.87 10.33 7.09
CA VAL A 195 12.75 9.37 5.98
C VAL A 195 13.87 8.34 6.07
N ARG A 196 15.13 8.81 6.12
CA ARG A 196 16.29 7.93 6.19
C ARG A 196 16.29 7.10 7.48
N VAL A 197 15.99 7.74 8.62
CA VAL A 197 15.99 7.07 9.94
C VAL A 197 14.94 5.97 10.00
N LEU A 198 13.70 6.23 9.56
CA LEU A 198 12.63 5.24 9.61
C LEU A 198 12.82 4.14 8.57
N ASN A 199 13.17 4.48 7.33
CA ASN A 199 13.38 3.48 6.28
C ASN A 199 14.56 2.53 6.57
N GLY A 200 15.53 2.96 7.39
CA GLY A 200 16.63 2.10 7.85
C GLY A 200 16.20 0.96 8.80
N VAL A 201 15.01 1.04 9.40
CA VAL A 201 14.50 0.01 10.32
C VAL A 201 13.14 -0.58 9.93
N LEU A 202 12.40 0.07 9.03
CA LEU A 202 11.12 -0.42 8.54
C LEU A 202 11.29 -1.68 7.67
N PRO A 203 10.32 -2.61 7.71
CA PRO A 203 10.24 -3.71 6.75
C PRO A 203 10.27 -3.21 5.30
N LYS A 204 10.75 -4.04 4.38
CA LYS A 204 11.00 -3.61 2.98
C LYS A 204 9.76 -3.07 2.26
N ASP A 205 8.61 -3.58 2.61
CA ASP A 205 7.31 -3.25 2.04
C ASP A 205 6.60 -2.08 2.74
N ILE A 206 7.26 -1.36 3.64
CA ILE A 206 6.79 -0.08 4.18
C ILE A 206 7.90 0.96 4.03
N ARG A 207 7.55 2.11 3.45
CA ARG A 207 8.47 3.23 3.25
C ARG A 207 7.83 4.54 3.63
N ILE A 208 8.57 5.35 4.37
CA ILE A 208 8.33 6.79 4.41
C ILE A 208 8.89 7.36 3.12
N VAL A 209 8.09 8.15 2.42
CA VAL A 209 8.48 8.75 1.12
C VAL A 209 8.69 10.25 1.21
N GLY A 210 8.30 10.85 2.33
CA GLY A 210 8.53 12.26 2.61
C GLY A 210 7.87 12.67 3.93
N TRP A 211 8.19 13.87 4.39
CA TRP A 211 7.61 14.44 5.60
C TRP A 211 7.47 15.95 5.48
N CYS A 212 6.65 16.56 6.33
CA CYS A 212 6.62 18.02 6.50
C CYS A 212 6.17 18.39 7.92
N PRO A 213 6.53 19.58 8.41
CA PRO A 213 5.90 20.14 9.61
C PRO A 213 4.46 20.50 9.36
N VAL A 214 3.62 20.38 10.40
CA VAL A 214 2.20 20.73 10.31
C VAL A 214 1.75 21.55 11.52
N PRO A 215 0.73 22.41 11.36
CA PRO A 215 0.10 23.12 12.48
C PRO A 215 -0.43 22.19 13.55
N SER A 216 -0.44 22.62 14.81
CA SER A 216 -0.88 21.81 15.96
C SER A 216 -2.33 21.34 15.89
N ASP A 217 -3.19 22.01 15.12
CA ASP A 217 -4.59 21.67 14.88
C ASP A 217 -4.78 20.74 13.66
N PHE A 218 -3.71 20.45 12.92
CA PHE A 218 -3.77 19.56 11.77
C PHE A 218 -4.18 18.13 12.15
N SER A 219 -5.07 17.54 11.36
CA SER A 219 -5.43 16.13 11.44
C SER A 219 -5.28 15.48 10.08
N ALA A 220 -4.46 14.43 9.97
CA ALA A 220 -4.32 13.70 8.71
C ALA A 220 -5.68 13.20 8.18
N ARG A 221 -6.64 12.93 9.08
CA ARG A 221 -8.00 12.51 8.73
C ARG A 221 -8.87 13.68 8.27
N PHE A 222 -9.02 14.69 9.11
CA PHE A 222 -10.04 15.72 8.94
C PHE A 222 -9.57 16.90 8.06
N SER A 223 -8.26 17.13 7.97
CA SER A 223 -7.67 18.14 7.09
C SER A 223 -7.50 17.64 5.64
N CYS A 224 -7.75 16.35 5.37
CA CYS A 224 -7.61 15.81 4.02
C CYS A 224 -8.83 16.14 3.16
N LEU A 225 -8.57 16.79 2.02
CA LEU A 225 -9.56 17.30 1.08
C LEU A 225 -10.12 16.20 0.17
N SER A 226 -9.26 15.29 -0.28
CA SER A 226 -9.66 14.21 -1.18
C SER A 226 -8.70 13.01 -1.07
N ARG A 227 -9.22 11.84 -1.43
CA ARG A 227 -8.44 10.61 -1.60
C ARG A 227 -8.64 10.10 -3.02
N GLU A 228 -7.56 9.61 -3.60
CA GLU A 228 -7.59 8.97 -4.91
C GLU A 228 -7.18 7.51 -4.79
N TYR A 229 -7.99 6.63 -5.35
CA TYR A 229 -7.71 5.21 -5.45
C TYR A 229 -7.50 4.80 -6.89
N LYS A 230 -6.60 3.85 -7.09
CA LYS A 230 -6.38 3.17 -8.36
C LYS A 230 -6.64 1.68 -8.18
N TYR A 231 -7.47 1.09 -9.04
CA TYR A 231 -7.79 -0.33 -9.03
C TYR A 231 -7.35 -0.96 -10.35
N PHE A 232 -6.40 -1.89 -10.30
CA PHE A 232 -5.89 -2.59 -11.48
C PHE A 232 -6.73 -3.82 -11.84
N PHE A 233 -6.88 -4.10 -13.13
CA PHE A 233 -7.57 -5.30 -13.60
C PHE A 233 -7.13 -5.68 -15.02
N TRP A 234 -7.18 -6.97 -15.32
CA TRP A 234 -7.00 -7.49 -16.67
C TRP A 234 -8.30 -7.36 -17.45
N ASN A 235 -8.23 -6.89 -18.70
CA ASN A 235 -9.39 -6.83 -19.56
C ASN A 235 -9.69 -8.20 -20.19
N ASP A 236 -10.52 -8.99 -19.52
CA ASP A 236 -10.98 -10.30 -19.97
C ASP A 236 -12.32 -10.18 -20.73
N ASN A 237 -12.29 -9.48 -21.87
CA ASN A 237 -13.48 -9.19 -22.70
C ASN A 237 -14.55 -8.34 -22.01
N LEU A 238 -14.15 -7.41 -21.14
CA LEU A 238 -15.07 -6.47 -20.51
C LEU A 238 -15.46 -5.36 -21.48
N ASN A 239 -16.73 -4.97 -21.48
CA ASN A 239 -17.20 -3.79 -22.21
C ASN A 239 -16.80 -2.51 -21.46
N LEU A 240 -15.59 -2.03 -21.73
CA LEU A 240 -15.00 -0.86 -21.06
C LEU A 240 -15.80 0.43 -21.28
N LEU A 241 -16.41 0.61 -22.45
CA LEU A 241 -17.21 1.81 -22.74
C LEU A 241 -18.46 1.89 -21.85
N VAL A 242 -19.13 0.74 -21.67
CA VAL A 242 -20.31 0.64 -20.81
C VAL A 242 -19.91 0.77 -19.33
N MET A 243 -18.76 0.19 -18.93
CA MET A 243 -18.21 0.39 -17.58
C MET A 243 -17.87 1.86 -17.29
N GLU A 244 -17.21 2.55 -18.22
CA GLU A 244 -16.88 3.97 -18.12
C GLU A 244 -18.15 4.82 -17.96
N THR A 245 -19.17 4.53 -18.76
CA THR A 245 -20.47 5.21 -18.72
C THR A 245 -21.17 4.98 -17.38
N ALA A 246 -21.21 3.74 -16.89
CA ALA A 246 -21.77 3.40 -15.59
C ALA A 246 -20.98 4.03 -14.42
N GLY A 247 -19.65 4.04 -14.51
CA GLY A 247 -18.79 4.64 -13.50
C GLY A 247 -18.96 6.16 -13.38
N LYS A 248 -19.20 6.85 -14.50
CA LYS A 248 -19.51 8.29 -14.50
C LYS A 248 -20.80 8.65 -13.76
N LYS A 249 -21.78 7.73 -13.69
CA LYS A 249 -23.00 7.93 -12.88
C LYS A 249 -22.73 7.99 -11.37
N LEU A 250 -21.58 7.47 -10.92
CA LEU A 250 -21.16 7.50 -9.52
C LEU A 250 -20.59 8.88 -9.12
N ILE A 251 -20.25 9.76 -10.07
CA ILE A 251 -19.73 11.11 -9.80
C ILE A 251 -20.82 11.98 -9.19
N GLY A 252 -20.43 12.81 -8.22
CA GLY A 252 -21.32 13.69 -7.45
C GLY A 252 -21.58 13.17 -6.03
N GLU A 253 -22.52 13.83 -5.37
CA GLU A 253 -22.88 13.52 -3.98
C GLU A 253 -24.08 12.57 -3.91
N HIS A 254 -23.83 11.35 -3.47
CA HIS A 254 -24.84 10.29 -3.37
C HIS A 254 -24.77 9.54 -2.05
N ASP A 255 -25.84 8.84 -1.70
CA ASP A 255 -25.84 7.87 -0.59
C ASP A 255 -25.31 6.51 -1.08
N PHE A 256 -24.11 6.14 -0.62
CA PHE A 256 -23.40 4.94 -1.08
C PHE A 256 -23.63 3.72 -0.17
N ARG A 257 -24.68 3.69 0.66
CA ARG A 257 -24.92 2.55 1.57
C ARG A 257 -25.03 1.21 0.85
N ASN A 258 -25.56 1.20 -0.37
CA ASN A 258 -25.70 0.01 -1.20
C ASN A 258 -24.41 -0.37 -1.93
N PHE A 259 -23.37 0.47 -1.85
CA PHE A 259 -22.04 0.27 -2.39
C PHE A 259 -20.99 0.17 -1.28
N CYS A 260 -21.34 -0.27 -0.07
CA CYS A 260 -20.37 -0.38 1.01
C CYS A 260 -20.70 -1.56 1.93
N LYS A 261 -19.78 -1.87 2.86
CA LYS A 261 -20.12 -2.72 4.01
C LYS A 261 -20.70 -1.82 5.09
N MET A 262 -21.99 -1.98 5.35
CA MET A 262 -22.73 -1.11 6.26
C MET A 262 -22.29 -1.35 7.72
N ASP A 263 -21.71 -0.31 8.32
CA ASP A 263 -21.34 -0.24 9.73
C ASP A 263 -22.29 0.73 10.46
N ALA A 264 -23.47 0.23 10.81
CA ALA A 264 -24.50 1.01 11.48
C ALA A 264 -24.14 1.40 12.93
N VAL A 265 -23.04 0.85 13.47
CA VAL A 265 -22.52 1.20 14.80
C VAL A 265 -21.77 2.53 14.73
N ASN A 266 -20.84 2.65 13.78
CA ASN A 266 -19.93 3.81 13.72
C ASN A 266 -20.32 4.84 12.66
N VAL A 267 -21.14 4.48 11.67
CA VAL A 267 -21.48 5.34 10.52
C VAL A 267 -22.98 5.64 10.49
N HIS A 268 -23.28 6.93 10.57
CA HIS A 268 -24.65 7.47 10.52
C HIS A 268 -24.95 8.23 9.21
N ASN A 269 -23.90 8.70 8.51
CA ASN A 269 -24.01 9.38 7.23
C ASN A 269 -23.27 8.60 6.14
N TYR A 270 -24.04 8.11 5.16
CA TYR A 270 -23.56 7.33 4.02
C TYR A 270 -23.40 8.17 2.74
N ARG A 271 -23.66 9.48 2.81
CA ARG A 271 -23.42 10.40 1.70
C ARG A 271 -21.94 10.65 1.49
N ARG A 272 -21.45 10.48 0.27
CA ARG A 272 -20.07 10.79 -0.13
C ARG A 272 -20.09 11.53 -1.47
N ASN A 273 -19.05 12.31 -1.71
CA ASN A 273 -18.86 13.00 -2.99
C ASN A 273 -17.72 12.33 -3.76
N VAL A 274 -18.06 11.67 -4.88
CA VAL A 274 -17.06 11.18 -5.84
C VAL A 274 -16.80 12.31 -6.84
N MET A 275 -15.54 12.76 -6.89
CA MET A 275 -15.12 13.93 -7.66
C MET A 275 -14.74 13.57 -9.10
N SER A 276 -14.13 12.39 -9.31
CA SER A 276 -13.79 11.92 -10.65
C SER A 276 -13.77 10.40 -10.72
N PHE A 277 -13.97 9.89 -11.94
CA PHE A 277 -13.90 8.49 -12.32
C PHE A 277 -13.31 8.40 -13.73
N GLU A 278 -12.34 7.51 -13.93
CA GLU A 278 -11.65 7.30 -15.21
C GLU A 278 -11.25 5.83 -15.35
N ILE A 279 -11.38 5.24 -16.55
CA ILE A 279 -10.72 3.98 -16.90
C ILE A 279 -9.63 4.25 -17.95
N SER A 280 -8.40 3.83 -17.68
CA SER A 280 -7.29 3.96 -18.63
C SER A 280 -6.46 2.69 -18.77
N PRO A 281 -5.91 2.42 -19.97
CA PRO A 281 -4.97 1.33 -20.17
C PRO A 281 -3.66 1.61 -19.44
N CYS A 282 -2.98 0.56 -18.99
CA CYS A 282 -1.63 0.61 -18.46
C CYS A 282 -0.64 0.08 -19.51
N ASP A 283 0.64 0.41 -19.41
CA ASP A 283 1.65 -0.12 -20.34
C ASP A 283 2.10 -1.53 -19.92
N MET A 284 1.15 -2.48 -19.90
CA MET A 284 1.40 -3.87 -19.52
C MET A 284 0.39 -4.82 -20.17
N ARG A 285 0.89 -5.86 -20.84
CA ARG A 285 0.10 -6.93 -21.45
C ARG A 285 0.58 -8.30 -20.98
N PHE A 286 -0.34 -9.25 -20.84
CA PHE A 286 -0.01 -10.64 -20.52
C PHE A 286 -0.98 -11.57 -21.27
N GLU A 287 -0.45 -12.56 -21.99
CA GLU A 287 -1.24 -13.51 -22.80
C GLU A 287 -2.28 -12.82 -23.73
N GLY A 288 -1.92 -11.70 -24.34
CA GLY A 288 -2.82 -10.91 -25.20
C GLY A 288 -3.84 -10.04 -24.46
N HIS A 289 -3.93 -10.14 -23.13
CA HIS A 289 -4.81 -9.34 -22.29
C HIS A 289 -4.11 -8.05 -21.85
N GLN A 290 -4.78 -6.92 -22.05
CA GLN A 290 -4.30 -5.59 -21.68
C GLN A 290 -4.65 -5.28 -20.23
N LEU A 291 -3.68 -4.81 -19.44
CA LEU A 291 -3.97 -4.28 -18.09
C LEU A 291 -4.63 -2.91 -18.20
N TYR A 292 -5.68 -2.70 -17.42
CA TYR A 292 -6.35 -1.42 -17.23
C TYR A 292 -6.35 -1.02 -15.76
N ALA A 293 -6.65 0.25 -15.52
CA ALA A 293 -6.89 0.77 -14.19
C ALA A 293 -8.13 1.66 -14.15
N ILE A 294 -8.93 1.47 -13.11
CA ILE A 294 -9.96 2.43 -12.70
C ILE A 294 -9.31 3.40 -11.72
N LYS A 295 -9.41 4.71 -11.98
CA LYS A 295 -9.07 5.76 -11.00
C LYS A 295 -10.36 6.37 -10.46
N ILE A 296 -10.45 6.48 -9.14
CA ILE A 296 -11.59 7.09 -8.46
C ILE A 296 -11.07 8.08 -7.43
N LYS A 297 -11.48 9.35 -7.56
CA LYS A 297 -11.18 10.40 -6.59
C LYS A 297 -12.45 10.81 -5.88
N GLY A 298 -12.39 10.99 -4.56
CA GLY A 298 -13.53 11.40 -3.75
C GLY A 298 -13.11 12.11 -2.48
N SER A 299 -14.04 12.83 -1.85
CA SER A 299 -13.77 13.55 -0.60
C SER A 299 -13.44 12.58 0.55
N ALA A 300 -14.21 11.49 0.64
CA ALA A 300 -14.00 10.37 1.54
C ALA A 300 -14.71 9.12 1.00
N PHE A 301 -14.35 7.94 1.50
CA PHE A 301 -14.97 6.68 1.14
C PHE A 301 -15.44 5.93 2.40
N LEU A 302 -16.56 5.23 2.27
CA LEU A 302 -17.09 4.30 3.27
C LEU A 302 -16.29 3.00 3.28
N TRP A 303 -16.51 2.19 4.32
CA TRP A 303 -15.88 0.89 4.43
C TRP A 303 -16.23 0.02 3.21
N HIS A 304 -15.20 -0.51 2.54
CA HIS A 304 -15.31 -1.32 1.32
C HIS A 304 -15.85 -0.60 0.07
N GLN A 305 -16.06 0.73 0.11
CA GLN A 305 -16.85 1.41 -0.92
C GLN A 305 -16.33 1.21 -2.34
N VAL A 306 -15.04 1.50 -2.55
CA VAL A 306 -14.39 1.42 -3.87
C VAL A 306 -14.50 0.01 -4.46
N ARG A 307 -14.24 -1.02 -3.65
CA ARG A 307 -14.28 -2.42 -4.11
C ARG A 307 -15.71 -2.90 -4.41
N CYS A 308 -16.71 -2.41 -3.68
CA CYS A 308 -18.11 -2.66 -3.99
C CYS A 308 -18.54 -1.97 -5.30
N MET A 309 -18.12 -0.72 -5.53
CA MET A 309 -18.34 -0.02 -6.80
C MET A 309 -17.72 -0.80 -7.97
N VAL A 310 -16.45 -1.20 -7.84
CA VAL A 310 -15.73 -1.98 -8.86
C VAL A 310 -16.41 -3.32 -9.14
N ALA A 311 -16.92 -4.02 -8.12
CA ALA A 311 -17.63 -5.28 -8.31
C ALA A 311 -18.88 -5.13 -9.20
N VAL A 312 -19.68 -4.09 -8.97
CA VAL A 312 -20.86 -3.81 -9.77
C VAL A 312 -20.46 -3.43 -11.20
N LEU A 313 -19.41 -2.62 -11.35
CA LEU A 313 -18.88 -2.27 -12.67
C LEU A 313 -18.38 -3.50 -13.45
N PHE A 314 -17.78 -4.49 -12.79
CA PHE A 314 -17.40 -5.75 -13.45
C PHE A 314 -18.60 -6.55 -13.93
N MET A 315 -19.68 -6.63 -13.15
CA MET A 315 -20.91 -7.30 -13.61
C MET A 315 -21.51 -6.58 -14.83
N ILE A 316 -21.46 -5.24 -14.86
CA ILE A 316 -21.87 -4.45 -16.02
C ILE A 316 -20.95 -4.70 -17.22
N GLY A 317 -19.63 -4.68 -17.03
CA GLY A 317 -18.65 -4.93 -18.08
C GLY A 317 -18.75 -6.33 -18.68
N GLN A 318 -19.19 -7.31 -17.88
CA GLN A 318 -19.47 -8.68 -18.31
C GLN A 318 -20.82 -8.83 -19.02
N GLY A 319 -21.64 -7.77 -19.10
CA GLY A 319 -23.00 -7.79 -19.65
C GLY A 319 -24.02 -8.51 -18.77
N LEU A 320 -23.68 -8.77 -17.50
CA LEU A 320 -24.56 -9.44 -16.54
C LEU A 320 -25.56 -8.48 -15.89
N GLU A 321 -25.23 -7.18 -15.85
CA GLU A 321 -26.07 -6.12 -15.33
C GLU A 321 -26.14 -4.97 -16.32
N SER A 322 -27.26 -4.24 -16.31
CA SER A 322 -27.38 -3.03 -17.11
C SER A 322 -26.77 -1.82 -16.37
N PRO A 323 -26.28 -0.78 -17.07
CA PRO A 323 -25.75 0.43 -16.44
C PRO A 323 -26.74 1.18 -15.54
N GLU A 324 -28.04 0.98 -15.73
CA GLU A 324 -29.12 1.58 -14.94
C GLU A 324 -29.18 1.00 -13.52
N VAL A 325 -28.53 -0.16 -13.30
CA VAL A 325 -28.38 -0.74 -11.96
C VAL A 325 -27.66 0.22 -11.01
N ILE A 326 -26.78 1.09 -11.52
CA ILE A 326 -26.11 2.10 -10.70
C ILE A 326 -27.12 3.10 -10.13
N ASP A 327 -27.99 3.65 -10.98
CA ASP A 327 -29.02 4.62 -10.58
C ASP A 327 -29.96 4.00 -9.54
N ALA A 328 -30.38 2.76 -9.79
CA ALA A 328 -31.22 1.99 -8.88
C ALA A 328 -30.55 1.79 -7.51
N LEU A 329 -29.27 1.44 -7.47
CA LEU A 329 -28.54 1.25 -6.21
C LEU A 329 -28.24 2.56 -5.47
N LEU A 330 -28.12 3.68 -6.17
CA LEU A 330 -27.98 5.01 -5.56
C LEU A 330 -29.33 5.53 -5.01
N ASP A 331 -30.48 5.08 -5.54
CA ASP A 331 -31.79 5.40 -4.97
C ASP A 331 -32.11 4.55 -3.72
N THR A 332 -31.72 5.09 -2.57
CA THR A 332 -31.91 4.44 -1.27
C THR A 332 -33.36 4.47 -0.75
N ARG A 333 -34.29 5.15 -1.42
CA ARG A 333 -35.71 5.17 -1.03
C ARG A 333 -36.41 3.88 -1.43
N THR A 334 -35.97 3.29 -2.54
CA THR A 334 -36.63 2.17 -3.19
C THR A 334 -35.87 0.87 -2.97
N LEU A 335 -34.55 0.93 -2.82
CA LEU A 335 -33.71 -0.26 -2.84
C LEU A 335 -32.81 -0.42 -1.61
N ARG A 336 -32.76 -1.67 -1.15
CA ARG A 336 -31.80 -2.17 -0.15
C ARG A 336 -30.63 -2.83 -0.85
N LYS A 337 -29.49 -2.90 -0.16
CA LYS A 337 -28.27 -3.48 -0.70
C LYS A 337 -28.49 -4.96 -1.09
N PRO A 338 -28.37 -5.32 -2.38
CA PRO A 338 -28.42 -6.73 -2.78
C PRO A 338 -27.13 -7.45 -2.41
N GLN A 339 -27.19 -8.77 -2.28
CA GLN A 339 -26.00 -9.58 -2.05
C GLN A 339 -25.13 -9.65 -3.32
N TYR A 340 -23.89 -9.20 -3.21
CA TYR A 340 -22.86 -9.39 -4.24
C TYR A 340 -21.48 -9.52 -3.61
N LEU A 341 -20.60 -10.26 -4.28
CA LEU A 341 -19.21 -10.40 -3.86
C LEU A 341 -18.46 -9.12 -4.21
N MET A 342 -17.71 -8.62 -3.24
CA MET A 342 -16.85 -7.46 -3.41
C MET A 342 -15.63 -7.82 -4.25
N ALA A 343 -15.12 -6.86 -5.03
CA ALA A 343 -13.92 -7.06 -5.84
C ALA A 343 -12.70 -7.38 -4.94
N PRO A 344 -11.70 -8.16 -5.42
CA PRO A 344 -10.49 -8.48 -4.64
C PRO A 344 -9.75 -7.25 -4.07
N GLU A 345 -9.05 -7.42 -2.95
CA GLU A 345 -8.30 -6.35 -2.27
C GLU A 345 -6.97 -6.00 -2.94
N ILE A 346 -6.25 -7.02 -3.43
CA ILE A 346 -4.86 -6.91 -3.91
C ILE A 346 -4.69 -5.83 -4.99
N PRO A 347 -5.59 -5.69 -5.97
CA PRO A 347 -5.40 -4.69 -7.03
C PRO A 347 -5.73 -3.26 -6.63
N LEU A 348 -6.24 -3.03 -5.41
CA LEU A 348 -6.60 -1.70 -4.93
C LEU A 348 -5.39 -1.01 -4.28
N VAL A 349 -5.14 0.22 -4.72
CA VAL A 349 -4.08 1.08 -4.21
C VAL A 349 -4.64 2.45 -3.82
N LEU A 350 -4.40 2.89 -2.59
CA LEU A 350 -4.57 4.30 -2.21
C LEU A 350 -3.42 5.10 -2.84
N LEU A 351 -3.71 5.85 -3.89
CA LEU A 351 -2.71 6.54 -4.70
C LEU A 351 -2.25 7.84 -4.04
N SER A 352 -3.19 8.67 -3.60
CA SER A 352 -2.89 9.99 -3.04
C SER A 352 -3.92 10.45 -2.01
N CYS A 353 -3.48 11.34 -1.11
CA CYS A 353 -4.30 12.09 -0.17
C CYS A 353 -3.96 13.57 -0.32
N GLU A 354 -4.94 14.40 -0.61
CA GLU A 354 -4.73 15.83 -0.86
C GLU A 354 -4.97 16.66 0.39
N PHE A 355 -4.12 17.67 0.59
CA PHE A 355 -4.15 18.59 1.72
C PHE A 355 -3.82 20.00 1.24
N GLU A 356 -4.38 21.00 1.89
CA GLU A 356 -4.06 22.39 1.62
C GLU A 356 -2.68 22.75 2.18
N GLY A 357 -1.84 23.39 1.36
CA GLY A 357 -0.56 23.98 1.80
C GLY A 357 0.54 23.01 2.23
N LEU A 358 0.33 21.69 2.20
CA LEU A 358 1.36 20.73 2.59
C LEU A 358 2.35 20.45 1.46
N LYS A 359 3.64 20.65 1.75
CA LYS A 359 4.75 20.31 0.87
C LYS A 359 5.62 19.25 1.54
N PHE A 360 5.46 18.00 1.15
CA PHE A 360 6.31 16.91 1.64
C PHE A 360 7.71 17.02 1.04
N SER A 361 8.73 16.96 1.88
CA SER A 361 10.14 16.94 1.49
C SER A 361 10.76 15.58 1.80
N CYS A 362 11.80 15.25 1.04
CA CYS A 362 12.64 14.07 1.19
C CYS A 362 14.07 14.49 0.87
N SER A 363 15.06 14.03 1.63
CA SER A 363 16.47 14.29 1.31
C SER A 363 16.85 13.58 0.01
N SER A 364 17.79 14.14 -0.75
CA SER A 364 18.25 13.55 -2.02
C SER A 364 18.70 12.10 -1.84
N ASP A 365 19.53 11.85 -0.81
CA ASP A 365 20.01 10.51 -0.47
C ASP A 365 18.87 9.52 -0.16
N ALA A 366 17.88 9.94 0.64
CA ALA A 366 16.75 9.08 0.98
C ALA A 366 15.84 8.83 -0.23
N GLY A 367 15.66 9.83 -1.10
CA GLY A 367 14.94 9.71 -2.36
C GLY A 367 15.61 8.73 -3.32
N GLN A 368 16.94 8.84 -3.51
CA GLN A 368 17.71 7.93 -4.35
C GLN A 368 17.69 6.50 -3.79
N ALA A 369 17.86 6.33 -2.48
CA ALA A 369 17.78 5.02 -1.84
C ALA A 369 16.40 4.38 -2.01
N LEU A 370 15.32 5.18 -1.92
CA LEU A 370 13.96 4.72 -2.18
C LEU A 370 13.77 4.29 -3.64
N HIS A 371 14.29 5.07 -4.60
CA HIS A 371 14.23 4.73 -6.03
C HIS A 371 14.90 3.38 -6.31
N VAL A 372 16.16 3.23 -5.88
CA VAL A 372 16.93 1.98 -6.04
C VAL A 372 16.21 0.80 -5.38
N HIS A 373 15.63 1.01 -4.20
CA HIS A 373 14.85 -0.02 -3.52
C HIS A 373 13.65 -0.47 -4.36
N LEU A 374 12.86 0.47 -4.91
CA LEU A 374 11.69 0.16 -5.74
C LEU A 374 12.08 -0.53 -7.06
N GLU A 375 13.16 -0.09 -7.71
CA GLU A 375 13.69 -0.75 -8.90
C GLU A 375 14.06 -2.21 -8.61
N ASN A 376 14.70 -2.46 -7.47
CA ASN A 376 15.06 -3.82 -7.06
C ASN A 376 13.84 -4.69 -6.75
N GLU A 377 12.81 -4.15 -6.10
CA GLU A 377 11.54 -4.87 -5.89
C GLU A 377 10.88 -5.20 -7.23
N CYS A 378 10.80 -4.24 -8.15
CA CYS A 378 10.28 -4.47 -9.50
C CYS A 378 11.07 -5.58 -10.21
N ARG A 379 12.41 -5.53 -10.21
CA ARG A 379 13.26 -6.57 -10.81
C ARG A 379 13.00 -7.95 -10.22
N LEU A 380 12.83 -8.04 -8.90
CA LEU A 380 12.52 -9.29 -8.22
C LEU A 380 11.17 -9.88 -8.68
N TYR A 381 10.13 -9.05 -8.80
CA TYR A 381 8.83 -9.52 -9.28
C TYR A 381 8.86 -9.91 -10.77
N HIS A 382 9.65 -9.24 -11.60
CA HIS A 382 9.85 -9.66 -13.00
C HIS A 382 10.56 -11.02 -13.06
N LEU A 383 11.56 -11.25 -12.22
CA LEU A 383 12.24 -12.55 -12.13
C LEU A 383 11.27 -13.65 -11.66
N GLN A 384 10.44 -13.37 -10.65
CA GLN A 384 9.41 -14.31 -10.20
C GLN A 384 8.39 -14.61 -11.31
N ALA A 385 7.94 -13.60 -12.05
CA ALA A 385 7.06 -13.77 -13.19
C ALA A 385 7.70 -14.66 -14.27
N ALA A 386 8.99 -14.48 -14.57
CA ALA A 386 9.72 -15.34 -15.52
C ALA A 386 9.80 -16.80 -15.04
N ILE A 387 10.02 -17.04 -13.74
CA ILE A 387 10.00 -18.41 -13.17
C ILE A 387 8.61 -19.05 -13.34
N PHE A 388 7.54 -18.29 -13.10
CA PHE A 388 6.18 -18.80 -13.30
C PHE A 388 5.86 -19.04 -14.77
N GLN A 389 6.37 -18.21 -15.68
CA GLN A 389 6.26 -18.43 -17.12
C GLN A 389 6.95 -19.74 -17.55
N GLU A 390 8.16 -20.02 -17.04
CA GLU A 390 8.85 -21.28 -17.30
C GLU A 390 8.05 -22.49 -16.79
N ALA A 391 7.44 -22.37 -15.60
CA ALA A 391 6.57 -23.39 -15.06
C ALA A 391 5.31 -23.61 -15.93
N LEU A 392 4.69 -22.54 -16.44
CA LEU A 392 3.55 -22.62 -17.35
C LEU A 392 3.92 -23.32 -18.66
N LEU A 393 5.09 -23.01 -19.24
CA LEU A 393 5.57 -23.65 -20.47
C LEU A 393 5.89 -25.15 -20.25
N SER A 394 6.42 -25.50 -19.08
CA SER A 394 6.70 -26.88 -18.69
C SER A 394 5.43 -27.72 -18.51
N HIS A 395 4.29 -27.07 -18.26
CA HIS A 395 2.96 -27.67 -18.22
C HIS A 395 2.23 -27.52 -19.57
N LEU A 396 2.84 -27.98 -20.67
CA LEU A 396 2.12 -28.05 -21.95
C LEU A 396 0.97 -29.09 -21.84
N PRO A 397 -0.22 -28.82 -22.41
CA PRO A 397 -1.34 -29.76 -22.35
C PRO A 397 -0.98 -31.10 -22.99
N LEU A 398 -1.46 -32.20 -22.37
CA LEU A 398 -1.72 -33.46 -23.05
C LEU A 398 -2.36 -33.15 -24.42
N SER A 399 -1.64 -33.47 -25.49
CA SER A 399 -2.09 -33.64 -26.88
C SER A 399 -3.57 -33.29 -27.13
N ILE A 400 -3.88 -32.07 -27.53
CA ILE A 400 -5.00 -31.87 -28.45
C ILE A 400 -4.40 -32.12 -29.83
N GLY A 401 -4.42 -33.39 -30.22
CA GLY A 401 -4.15 -33.79 -31.58
C GLY A 401 -5.09 -33.03 -32.51
N ALA A 402 -4.49 -32.39 -33.51
CA ALA A 402 -5.19 -31.96 -34.69
C ALA A 402 -5.75 -33.20 -35.40
N GLU A 403 -6.98 -33.59 -35.08
CA GLU A 403 -7.80 -34.41 -35.97
C GLU A 403 -9.20 -33.80 -36.06
N ASN A 404 -9.56 -33.49 -37.30
CA ASN A 404 -10.91 -33.17 -37.72
C ASN A 404 -11.93 -34.12 -37.07
N LYS A 405 -12.95 -33.56 -36.40
CA LYS A 405 -14.26 -34.22 -36.27
C LYS A 405 -15.35 -33.21 -35.94
N ASP A 406 -16.28 -33.10 -36.90
CA ASP A 406 -17.64 -32.63 -36.71
C ASP A 406 -18.28 -33.22 -35.45
N SER A 407 -19.01 -32.36 -34.74
CA SER A 407 -20.17 -32.66 -33.88
C SER A 407 -20.02 -33.63 -32.70
N SER A 408 -20.86 -33.42 -31.68
CA SER A 408 -21.11 -34.27 -30.51
C SER A 408 -20.18 -34.11 -29.30
N SER A 409 -20.61 -33.21 -28.40
CA SER A 409 -20.65 -33.34 -26.93
C SER A 409 -19.72 -34.34 -26.23
N ASN A 410 -18.82 -33.82 -25.40
CA ASN A 410 -18.77 -34.10 -23.95
C ASN A 410 -17.63 -33.33 -23.29
N GLY A 411 -17.81 -32.01 -23.15
CA GLY A 411 -17.07 -31.23 -22.18
C GLY A 411 -17.79 -31.31 -20.85
N VAL A 412 -17.09 -31.69 -19.78
CA VAL A 412 -17.56 -31.55 -18.40
C VAL A 412 -17.89 -30.07 -18.20
N THR A 413 -19.16 -29.75 -18.36
CA THR A 413 -19.72 -28.43 -18.09
C THR A 413 -19.60 -28.23 -16.59
N ARG A 414 -18.56 -27.53 -16.14
CA ARG A 414 -18.68 -26.75 -14.90
C ARG A 414 -19.92 -25.90 -15.12
N LYS A 415 -21.04 -26.26 -14.46
CA LYS A 415 -22.26 -25.46 -14.49
C LYS A 415 -21.84 -24.04 -14.16
N LYS A 416 -21.80 -23.15 -15.17
CA LYS A 416 -21.73 -21.71 -14.92
C LYS A 416 -22.96 -21.46 -14.05
N ALA A 417 -22.75 -21.13 -12.78
CA ALA A 417 -23.85 -20.72 -11.93
C ALA A 417 -24.58 -19.61 -12.70
N SER A 418 -25.87 -19.80 -12.98
CA SER A 418 -26.63 -18.81 -13.74
C SER A 418 -26.58 -17.50 -12.96
N HIS A 419 -26.05 -16.44 -13.58
CA HIS A 419 -26.06 -15.13 -12.94
C HIS A 419 -27.50 -14.75 -12.60
N ILE A 420 -27.75 -14.42 -11.33
CA ILE A 420 -29.03 -13.88 -10.89
C ILE A 420 -28.88 -12.36 -10.88
N PRO A 421 -29.72 -11.61 -11.61
CA PRO A 421 -29.68 -10.14 -11.61
C PRO A 421 -29.71 -9.56 -10.20
N LEU A 422 -28.97 -8.48 -9.94
CA LEU A 422 -28.85 -7.85 -8.62
C LEU A 422 -30.21 -7.50 -8.02
N MET A 423 -31.13 -7.04 -8.87
CA MET A 423 -32.50 -6.67 -8.47
C MET A 423 -33.37 -7.86 -8.07
N SER A 424 -32.94 -9.09 -8.37
CA SER A 424 -33.65 -10.33 -8.02
C SER A 424 -33.02 -11.07 -6.84
N ARG A 425 -31.94 -10.53 -6.24
CA ARG A 425 -31.23 -11.18 -5.12
C ARG A 425 -31.85 -10.84 -3.77
N ALA A 426 -31.60 -11.71 -2.80
CA ALA A 426 -31.84 -11.39 -1.40
C ALA A 426 -31.05 -10.12 -1.01
N THR A 427 -31.68 -9.27 -0.19
CA THR A 427 -31.10 -8.02 0.27
C THR A 427 -30.57 -8.15 1.69
N GLU A 428 -29.58 -7.33 2.02
CA GLU A 428 -29.11 -7.17 3.40
C GLU A 428 -30.14 -6.38 4.24
N PRO A 429 -30.13 -6.54 5.59
CA PRO A 429 -30.97 -5.73 6.48
C PRO A 429 -30.72 -4.23 6.29
N SER A 430 -31.78 -3.43 6.38
CA SER A 430 -31.71 -1.97 6.22
C SER A 430 -30.89 -1.31 7.34
N TYR A 431 -30.51 -0.05 7.13
CA TYR A 431 -29.84 0.73 8.16
C TYR A 431 -30.70 0.84 9.43
N GLU A 432 -31.98 1.15 9.26
CA GLU A 432 -32.96 1.30 10.35
C GLU A 432 -33.14 -0.02 11.11
N GLU A 433 -33.20 -1.16 10.41
CA GLU A 433 -33.29 -2.48 11.04
C GLU A 433 -32.03 -2.83 11.84
N ARG A 434 -30.83 -2.52 11.32
CA ARG A 434 -29.57 -2.73 12.06
C ARG A 434 -29.52 -1.85 13.31
N ARG A 435 -29.94 -0.59 13.21
CA ARG A 435 -30.02 0.35 14.34
C ARG A 435 -31.01 -0.12 15.40
N ALA A 436 -32.22 -0.51 15.01
CA ALA A 436 -33.24 -1.01 15.93
C ALA A 436 -32.74 -2.23 16.71
N LYS A 437 -32.03 -3.16 16.05
CA LYS A 437 -31.40 -4.32 16.71
C LYS A 437 -30.33 -3.89 17.72
N LEU A 438 -29.49 -2.91 17.38
CA LEU A 438 -28.46 -2.39 18.29
C LEU A 438 -29.07 -1.71 19.52
N GLU A 439 -30.09 -0.86 19.34
CA GLU A 439 -30.75 -0.21 20.48
C GLU A 439 -31.48 -1.23 21.36
N THR A 440 -32.12 -2.24 20.76
CA THR A 440 -32.73 -3.35 21.53
C THR A 440 -31.69 -4.14 22.32
N ALA A 441 -30.50 -4.36 21.76
CA ALA A 441 -29.42 -5.04 22.46
C ALA A 441 -28.87 -4.21 23.62
N LYS A 442 -28.77 -2.89 23.48
CA LYS A 442 -28.37 -1.98 24.57
C LYS A 442 -29.39 -1.93 25.71
N LEU A 443 -30.70 -2.02 25.41
CA LEU A 443 -31.75 -2.04 26.44
C LEU A 443 -31.79 -3.35 27.24
N ARG A 444 -31.18 -4.41 26.74
CA ARG A 444 -31.10 -5.74 27.39
C ARG A 444 -29.81 -5.97 28.16
N ALA A 445 -28.81 -5.10 27.98
CA ALA A 445 -27.52 -5.13 28.68
C ALA A 445 -27.54 -4.12 29.82
#